data_AF-A0A8X6HY33-F1
#
_entry.id   AF-A0A8X6HY33-F1
#
_cell.length_a   1.000
_cell.length_b   1.000
_cell.length_c   1.000
_cell.angle_alpha   90.00
_cell.angle_beta   90.00
_cell.angle_gamma   90.00
#
_symmetry.space_group_name_H-M   'P 1'
#
loop_
_entity.id
_entity.type
_entity.pdbx_description
1 polymer ?
#
loop_
_entity_poly.entity_id
_entity_poly.type
_entity_poly.pdbx_seq_one_letter_code
_entity_poly.pdbx_strand_id
1 'polypeptide(L)'
;MDAIQGVTLLTASNWEVWKVEIKVSLMHYGAWEFIEKEESNPEVEAKLSWRDRCDLKLRKDRAFTLVYQNISNEFKPLISGTTDGAEAWKILQEHFEPNTRARKIQLLDEFFGTRYVPGENLGLFICRVKRSAERLREVGHDLPPLYQGYQMIRSLPDDFRTTVQAIYRWSDKDFVPDKIEAELLLEENRLGVVKKDLEDVSTFAFSDEVKHKIKKQKSKFQPKSLDVNSNSYVKSSKQVVKILM
;
A
#
# COMPACT_ATOMS: atom_id res chain seq x y z
N MET A 1 -0.70 34.22 7.43
CA MET A 1 -1.55 33.03 7.65
C MET A 1 -1.18 32.09 6.54
N ASP A 2 -0.34 31.12 6.85
CA ASP A 2 0.08 30.14 5.86
C ASP A 2 -1.15 29.31 5.50
N ALA A 3 -1.55 29.38 4.24
CA ALA A 3 -2.64 28.57 3.73
C ALA A 3 -2.19 27.11 3.84
N ILE A 4 -3.03 26.25 4.41
CA ILE A 4 -2.91 24.81 4.16
C ILE A 4 -3.23 24.62 2.68
N GLN A 5 -2.18 24.67 1.88
CA GLN A 5 -2.23 24.51 0.44
C GLN A 5 -2.30 23.00 0.19
N GLY A 6 -3.47 22.49 -0.22
CA GLY A 6 -3.56 21.09 -0.66
C GLY A 6 -4.85 20.32 -0.40
N VAL A 7 -5.90 20.90 0.19
CA VAL A 7 -7.19 20.18 0.30
C VAL A 7 -7.79 20.06 -1.10
N THR A 8 -8.04 18.82 -1.54
CA THR A 8 -8.70 18.56 -2.81
C THR A 8 -10.16 19.04 -2.74
N LEU A 9 -10.73 19.55 -3.84
CA LEU A 9 -12.16 19.88 -3.85
C LEU A 9 -12.99 18.59 -3.82
N LEU A 10 -14.09 18.59 -3.08
CA LEU A 10 -15.03 17.46 -3.07
C LEU A 10 -15.62 17.28 -4.47
N THR A 11 -15.47 16.09 -5.02
CA THR A 11 -16.05 15.60 -6.27
C THR A 11 -16.94 14.38 -5.99
N ALA A 12 -17.64 13.89 -7.01
CA ALA A 12 -18.46 12.68 -6.90
C ALA A 12 -17.69 11.40 -6.48
N SER A 13 -16.36 11.38 -6.61
CA SER A 13 -15.55 10.16 -6.48
C SER A 13 -14.47 10.19 -5.40
N ASN A 14 -14.28 11.30 -4.69
CA ASN A 14 -13.17 11.46 -3.74
C ASN A 14 -13.63 11.71 -2.28
N TRP A 15 -14.90 11.50 -1.97
CA TRP A 15 -15.47 11.75 -0.64
C TRP A 15 -14.61 11.22 0.51
N GLU A 16 -14.15 9.96 0.41
CA GLU A 16 -13.30 9.29 1.43
C GLU A 16 -11.99 10.04 1.70
N VAL A 17 -11.36 10.56 0.64
CA VAL A 17 -10.11 11.33 0.74
C VAL A 17 -10.40 12.73 1.26
N TRP A 18 -11.40 13.38 0.67
CA TRP A 18 -11.84 14.72 1.03
C TRP A 18 -12.18 14.84 2.51
N LYS A 19 -12.98 13.89 3.03
CA LYS A 19 -13.44 13.81 4.43
C LYS A 19 -12.26 13.84 5.41
N VAL A 20 -11.17 13.15 5.10
CA VAL A 20 -9.96 13.12 5.92
C VAL A 20 -9.19 14.45 5.82
N GLU A 21 -8.97 14.96 4.61
CA GLU A 21 -8.22 16.20 4.38
C GLU A 21 -8.90 17.42 5.03
N ILE A 22 -10.22 17.52 4.90
CA ILE A 22 -10.98 18.62 5.48
C ILE A 22 -11.05 18.49 7.01
N LYS A 23 -11.12 17.27 7.56
CA LYS A 23 -11.07 17.04 9.01
C LYS A 23 -9.74 17.53 9.59
N VAL A 24 -8.62 17.19 8.96
CA VAL A 24 -7.29 17.67 9.37
C VAL A 24 -7.22 19.19 9.33
N SER A 25 -7.77 19.80 8.28
CA SER A 25 -7.82 21.26 8.15
C SER A 25 -8.67 21.91 9.24
N LEU A 26 -9.85 21.37 9.54
CA LEU A 26 -10.72 21.82 10.63
C LEU A 26 -10.04 21.69 12.00
N MET A 27 -9.30 20.60 12.24
CA MET A 27 -8.51 20.42 13.46
C MET A 27 -7.42 21.49 13.61
N HIS A 28 -6.68 21.80 12.53
CA HIS A 28 -5.66 22.85 12.54
C HIS A 28 -6.23 24.22 12.96
N TYR A 29 -7.45 24.53 12.53
CA TYR A 29 -8.13 25.79 12.89
C TYR A 29 -8.95 25.72 14.18
N GLY A 30 -8.90 24.60 14.92
CA GLY A 30 -9.67 24.40 16.16
C GLY A 30 -11.19 24.42 15.95
N ALA A 31 -11.63 24.09 14.73
CA ALA A 31 -13.02 24.16 14.28
C ALA A 31 -13.71 22.77 14.24
N TRP A 32 -12.93 21.68 14.30
CA TRP A 32 -13.47 20.31 14.23
C TRP A 32 -14.50 20.00 15.33
N GLU A 33 -14.34 20.56 16.53
CA GLU A 33 -15.27 20.32 17.62
C GLU A 33 -16.70 20.80 17.33
N PHE A 34 -16.89 21.76 16.43
CA PHE A 34 -18.21 22.24 15.99
C PHE A 34 -18.83 21.39 14.89
N ILE A 35 -18.11 20.39 14.38
CA ILE A 35 -18.64 19.36 13.49
C ILE A 35 -19.02 18.12 14.30
N GLU A 36 -18.20 17.75 15.29
CA GLU A 36 -18.33 16.52 16.07
C GLU A 36 -19.30 16.64 17.25
N LYS A 37 -19.36 17.79 17.93
CA LYS A 37 -20.19 17.95 19.13
C LYS A 37 -21.60 18.40 18.79
N GLU A 38 -22.56 17.75 19.42
CA GLU A 38 -23.93 18.26 19.56
C GLU A 38 -23.92 19.49 20.48
N GLU A 39 -24.69 20.51 20.08
CA GLU A 39 -24.87 21.85 20.64
C GLU A 39 -24.12 22.21 21.95
N SER A 40 -23.37 23.31 21.88
CA SER A 40 -22.73 23.92 23.04
C SER A 40 -23.78 24.36 24.08
N ASN A 41 -23.48 24.12 25.37
CA ASN A 41 -24.36 24.50 26.45
C ASN A 41 -24.50 26.04 26.54
N PRO A 42 -25.70 26.60 26.31
CA PRO A 42 -25.91 28.05 26.30
C PRO A 42 -25.61 28.72 27.65
N GLU A 43 -25.75 28.01 28.77
CA GLU A 43 -25.41 28.53 30.10
C GLU A 43 -23.90 28.71 30.32
N VAL A 44 -23.09 27.91 29.64
CA VAL A 44 -21.62 28.00 29.68
C VAL A 44 -21.16 29.15 28.77
N GLU A 45 -21.75 29.27 27.59
CA GLU A 45 -21.45 30.37 26.65
C GLU A 45 -21.81 31.75 27.22
N ALA A 46 -22.91 31.85 27.97
CA ALA A 46 -23.34 33.10 28.60
C ALA A 46 -22.31 33.65 29.61
N LYS A 47 -21.50 32.76 30.22
CA LYS A 47 -20.49 33.11 31.23
C LYS A 47 -19.12 33.47 30.63
N LEU A 48 -18.94 33.32 29.32
CA LEU A 48 -17.67 33.60 28.66
C LEU A 48 -17.31 35.09 28.68
N SER A 49 -16.01 35.40 28.65
CA SER A 49 -15.53 36.76 28.39
C SER A 49 -15.92 37.20 26.97
N TRP A 50 -15.94 38.52 26.71
CA TRP A 50 -16.11 39.04 25.34
C TRP A 50 -15.09 38.44 24.37
N ARG A 51 -13.83 38.32 24.80
CA ARG A 51 -12.75 37.74 23.99
C ARG A 51 -13.05 36.29 23.60
N ASP A 52 -13.48 35.49 24.57
CA ASP A 52 -13.74 34.06 24.37
C ASP A 52 -14.99 33.84 23.50
N ARG A 53 -16.02 34.69 23.64
CA ARG A 53 -17.18 34.67 22.73
C ARG A 53 -16.81 34.98 21.29
N CYS A 54 -15.95 35.98 21.06
CA CYS A 54 -15.47 36.32 19.72
C CYS A 54 -14.66 35.19 19.12
N ASP A 55 -13.78 34.55 19.90
CA ASP A 55 -12.99 33.39 19.44
C ASP A 55 -13.88 32.19 19.11
N LEU A 56 -14.85 31.86 19.98
CA LEU A 56 -15.80 30.78 19.79
C LEU A 56 -16.60 30.97 18.48
N LYS A 57 -17.16 32.18 18.29
CA LYS A 57 -17.91 32.51 17.07
C LYS A 57 -17.02 32.37 15.83
N LEU A 58 -15.79 32.87 15.89
CA LEU A 58 -14.85 32.77 14.78
C LEU A 58 -14.55 31.31 14.42
N ARG A 59 -14.36 30.42 15.40
CA ARG A 59 -14.12 29.00 15.14
C ARG A 59 -15.36 28.28 14.61
N LYS A 60 -16.57 28.66 15.05
CA LYS A 60 -17.83 28.17 14.50
C LYS A 60 -18.03 28.61 13.05
N ASP A 61 -17.85 29.89 12.74
CA ASP A 61 -17.96 30.44 11.37
C ASP A 61 -16.92 29.80 10.43
N ARG A 62 -15.70 29.53 10.95
CA ARG A 62 -14.65 28.81 10.21
C ARG A 62 -15.04 27.36 9.87
N ALA A 63 -15.76 26.67 10.75
CA ALA A 63 -16.16 25.29 10.50
C ALA A 63 -16.97 25.17 9.20
N PHE A 64 -18.04 25.97 9.08
CA PHE A 64 -18.83 26.03 7.86
C PHE A 64 -18.04 26.57 6.67
N THR A 65 -17.27 27.65 6.86
CA THR A 65 -16.51 28.29 5.77
C THR A 65 -15.53 27.31 5.11
N LEU A 66 -14.80 26.52 5.91
CA LEU A 66 -13.85 25.54 5.39
C LEU A 66 -14.55 24.44 4.60
N VAL A 67 -15.67 23.91 5.11
CA VAL A 67 -16.49 22.93 4.37
C VAL A 67 -16.96 23.51 3.05
N TYR A 68 -17.57 24.70 3.04
CA TYR A 68 -18.13 25.34 1.85
C TYR A 68 -17.08 25.72 0.79
N GLN A 69 -15.89 26.14 1.22
CA GLN A 69 -14.80 26.50 0.29
C GLN A 69 -14.18 25.29 -0.39
N ASN A 70 -14.22 24.12 0.26
CA ASN A 70 -13.58 22.91 -0.22
C ASN A 70 -14.53 21.95 -0.96
N ILE A 71 -15.73 22.40 -1.32
CA ILE A 71 -16.65 21.63 -2.18
C ILE A 71 -16.69 22.18 -3.61
N SER A 72 -16.81 21.29 -4.59
CA SER A 72 -17.02 21.69 -5.99
C SER A 72 -18.34 22.45 -6.14
N ASN A 73 -18.39 23.38 -7.11
CA ASN A 73 -19.55 24.25 -7.31
C ASN A 73 -20.87 23.49 -7.52
N GLU A 74 -20.80 22.28 -8.09
CA GLU A 74 -21.96 21.39 -8.29
C GLU A 74 -22.62 20.91 -6.99
N PHE A 75 -21.86 20.82 -5.89
CA PHE A 75 -22.36 20.34 -4.59
C PHE A 75 -22.69 21.47 -3.61
N LYS A 76 -22.30 22.71 -3.90
CA LYS A 76 -22.67 23.89 -3.08
C LYS A 76 -24.17 24.04 -2.82
N PRO A 77 -25.06 23.77 -3.80
CA PRO A 77 -26.49 23.81 -3.56
C PRO A 77 -26.99 22.83 -2.48
N LEU A 78 -26.26 21.75 -2.18
CA LEU A 78 -26.66 20.79 -1.15
C LEU A 78 -26.68 21.42 0.25
N ILE A 79 -25.74 22.33 0.53
CA ILE A 79 -25.56 22.92 1.86
C ILE A 79 -25.92 24.41 1.91
N SER A 80 -26.44 24.99 0.82
CA SER A 80 -26.74 26.43 0.76
C SER A 80 -27.85 26.90 1.71
N GLY A 81 -28.65 25.97 2.23
CA GLY A 81 -29.71 26.25 3.19
C GLY A 81 -29.25 26.36 4.65
N THR A 82 -27.97 26.08 4.94
CA THR A 82 -27.41 26.12 6.28
C THR A 82 -26.14 26.98 6.33
N THR A 83 -25.86 27.53 7.50
CA THR A 83 -24.56 28.14 7.84
C THR A 83 -23.90 27.41 9.01
N ASP A 84 -24.52 26.33 9.48
CA ASP A 84 -23.99 25.50 10.55
C ASP A 84 -23.07 24.42 9.96
N GLY A 85 -21.86 24.31 10.52
CA GLY A 85 -20.85 23.39 10.03
C GLY A 85 -21.24 21.93 10.21
N ALA A 86 -21.83 21.56 11.35
CA ALA A 86 -22.23 20.19 11.63
C ALA A 86 -23.38 19.76 10.71
N GLU A 87 -24.37 20.62 10.51
CA GLU A 87 -25.48 20.33 9.59
C GLU A 87 -24.99 20.21 8.14
N ALA A 88 -24.11 21.10 7.69
CA ALA A 88 -23.51 21.01 6.36
C ALA A 88 -22.72 19.70 6.18
N TRP A 89 -21.95 19.30 7.19
CA TRP A 89 -21.21 18.04 7.19
C TRP A 89 -22.14 16.84 7.07
N LYS A 90 -23.21 16.82 7.88
CA LYS A 90 -24.21 15.75 7.89
C LYS A 90 -24.91 15.59 6.55
N ILE A 91 -25.36 16.69 5.94
CA ILE A 91 -25.99 16.66 4.60
C ILE A 91 -25.05 16.05 3.57
N LEU A 92 -23.77 16.46 3.56
CA LEU A 92 -22.78 15.89 2.64
C LEU A 92 -22.55 14.40 2.93
N GLN A 93 -22.44 14.01 4.20
CA GLN A 93 -22.27 12.61 4.58
C GLN A 93 -23.46 11.75 4.14
N GLU A 94 -24.69 12.21 4.33
CA GLU A 94 -25.89 11.51 3.88
C GLU A 94 -25.94 11.36 2.35
N HIS A 95 -25.44 12.36 1.61
CA HIS A 95 -25.38 12.34 0.15
C HIS A 95 -24.32 11.39 -0.41
N PHE A 96 -23.09 11.40 0.13
CA PHE A 96 -21.95 10.65 -0.40
C PHE A 96 -21.70 9.29 0.29
N GLU A 97 -22.18 9.12 1.52
CA GLU A 97 -22.14 7.86 2.29
C GLU A 97 -23.57 7.44 2.70
N PRO A 98 -24.49 7.21 1.74
CA PRO A 98 -25.84 6.81 2.10
C PRO A 98 -25.81 5.45 2.81
N ASN A 99 -26.30 5.43 4.07
CA ASN A 99 -26.35 4.23 4.90
C ASN A 99 -27.50 3.28 4.50
N THR A 100 -27.50 2.85 3.24
CA THR A 100 -28.53 1.98 2.67
C THR A 100 -28.15 0.50 2.81
N ARG A 101 -29.16 -0.38 2.77
CA ARG A 101 -28.92 -1.84 2.72
C ARG A 101 -28.08 -2.23 1.51
N ALA A 102 -28.31 -1.61 0.36
CA ALA A 102 -27.53 -1.85 -0.86
C ALA A 102 -26.05 -1.51 -0.67
N ARG A 103 -25.74 -0.38 -0.01
CA ARG A 103 -24.37 0.00 0.32
C ARG A 103 -23.70 -1.01 1.26
N LYS A 104 -24.40 -1.48 2.29
CA LYS A 104 -23.88 -2.51 3.20
C LYS A 104 -23.56 -3.82 2.47
N ILE A 105 -24.44 -4.27 1.59
CA ILE A 105 -24.22 -5.48 0.77
C ILE A 105 -22.99 -5.28 -0.12
N GLN A 106 -22.89 -4.15 -0.82
CA GLN A 106 -21.73 -3.85 -1.65
C GLN A 106 -20.41 -3.87 -0.86
N LEU A 107 -20.39 -3.31 0.35
CA LEU A 107 -19.21 -3.31 1.21
C LEU A 107 -18.87 -4.70 1.75
N LEU A 108 -19.87 -5.53 2.04
CA LEU A 108 -19.66 -6.93 2.41
C LEU A 108 -19.05 -7.73 1.25
N ASP A 109 -19.55 -7.51 0.03
CA ASP A 109 -18.99 -8.12 -1.18
C ASP A 109 -17.55 -7.67 -1.43
N GLU A 110 -17.23 -6.38 -1.20
CA GLU A 110 -15.86 -5.84 -1.28
C GLU A 110 -14.94 -6.50 -0.23
N PHE A 111 -15.40 -6.60 1.02
CA PHE A 111 -14.65 -7.22 2.11
C PHE A 111 -14.38 -8.70 1.81
N PHE A 112 -15.41 -9.50 1.53
CA PHE A 112 -15.27 -10.93 1.23
C PHE A 112 -14.69 -11.21 -0.15
N GLY A 113 -14.61 -10.21 -1.03
CA GLY A 113 -13.95 -10.25 -2.33
C GLY A 113 -12.47 -9.87 -2.28
N THR A 114 -11.98 -9.27 -1.19
CA THR A 114 -10.57 -8.88 -1.06
C THR A 114 -9.66 -10.11 -1.09
N ARG A 115 -8.79 -10.21 -2.08
CA ARG A 115 -7.84 -11.33 -2.24
C ARG A 115 -6.41 -10.80 -2.28
N TYR A 116 -5.49 -11.68 -1.92
CA TYR A 116 -4.08 -11.47 -2.15
C TYR A 116 -3.79 -11.55 -3.65
N VAL A 117 -3.06 -10.57 -4.17
CA VAL A 117 -2.63 -10.48 -5.57
C VAL A 117 -1.18 -10.96 -5.66
N PRO A 118 -0.87 -11.98 -6.46
CA PRO A 118 0.51 -12.47 -6.60
C PRO A 118 1.50 -11.35 -6.94
N GLY A 119 2.57 -11.25 -6.16
CA GLY A 119 3.61 -10.23 -6.32
C GLY A 119 3.35 -8.92 -5.56
N GLU A 120 2.21 -8.77 -4.88
CA GLU A 120 2.01 -7.64 -3.99
C GLU A 120 2.72 -7.82 -2.63
N ASN A 121 3.03 -6.69 -1.98
CA ASN A 121 3.52 -6.72 -0.61
C ASN A 121 2.39 -7.17 0.35
N LEU A 122 2.69 -8.12 1.22
CA LEU A 122 1.71 -8.68 2.16
C LEU A 122 1.15 -7.62 3.13
N GLY A 123 1.99 -6.69 3.59
CA GLY A 123 1.53 -5.57 4.43
C GLY A 123 0.47 -4.72 3.74
N LEU A 124 0.64 -4.43 2.44
CA LEU A 124 -0.37 -3.71 1.66
C LEU A 124 -1.67 -4.50 1.52
N PHE A 125 -1.60 -5.82 1.33
CA PHE A 125 -2.78 -6.70 1.33
C PHE A 125 -3.54 -6.63 2.65
N ILE A 126 -2.84 -6.79 3.78
CA ILE A 126 -3.43 -6.74 5.13
C ILE A 126 -4.09 -5.37 5.38
N CYS A 127 -3.44 -4.28 4.96
CA CYS A 127 -4.03 -2.93 5.00
C CYS A 127 -5.35 -2.84 4.23
N ARG A 128 -5.49 -3.50 3.07
CA ARG A 128 -6.77 -3.51 2.32
C ARG A 128 -7.86 -4.26 3.07
N VAL A 129 -7.54 -5.39 3.71
CA VAL A 129 -8.49 -6.14 4.53
C VAL A 129 -8.96 -5.30 5.72
N LYS A 130 -8.03 -4.65 6.43
CA LYS A 130 -8.38 -3.75 7.55
C LYS A 130 -9.21 -2.56 7.09
N ARG A 131 -8.85 -1.94 5.97
CA ARG A 131 -9.58 -0.80 5.39
C ARG A 131 -11.00 -1.17 4.96
N SER A 132 -11.22 -2.33 4.35
CA SER A 132 -12.57 -2.78 3.97
C SER A 132 -13.44 -3.07 5.19
N ALA A 133 -12.87 -3.64 6.26
CA ALA A 133 -13.58 -3.81 7.53
C ALA A 133 -13.93 -2.47 8.20
N GLU A 134 -13.04 -1.47 8.12
CA GLU A 134 -13.29 -0.12 8.63
C GLU A 134 -14.50 0.53 7.96
N ARG A 135 -14.60 0.44 6.63
CA ARG A 135 -15.73 1.01 5.87
C ARG A 135 -17.07 0.39 6.27
N LEU A 136 -17.08 -0.89 6.66
CA LEU A 136 -18.27 -1.55 7.21
C LEU A 136 -18.64 -0.99 8.59
N ARG A 137 -17.66 -0.75 9.45
CA ARG A 137 -17.87 -0.09 10.75
C ARG A 137 -18.44 1.32 10.59
N GLU A 138 -17.93 2.10 9.63
CA GLU A 138 -18.38 3.47 9.37
C GLU A 138 -19.86 3.55 8.98
N VAL A 139 -20.43 2.51 8.34
CA VAL A 139 -21.86 2.42 8.03
C VAL A 139 -22.69 1.73 9.14
N GLY A 140 -22.09 1.53 10.31
CA GLY A 140 -22.72 0.87 11.46
C GLY A 140 -22.90 -0.63 11.25
N HIS A 141 -21.93 -1.29 10.61
CA HIS A 141 -21.89 -2.74 10.47
C HIS A 141 -20.55 -3.28 10.97
N ASP A 142 -20.46 -3.51 12.28
CA ASP A 142 -19.26 -4.07 12.89
C ASP A 142 -19.12 -5.56 12.60
N LEU A 143 -18.06 -5.92 11.88
CA LEU A 143 -17.68 -7.31 11.68
C LEU A 143 -16.96 -7.85 12.93
N PRO A 144 -17.32 -9.05 13.40
CA PRO A 144 -16.51 -9.76 14.39
C PRO A 144 -15.04 -9.89 13.93
N PRO A 145 -14.04 -9.65 14.81
CA PRO A 145 -12.62 -9.62 14.43
C PRO A 145 -12.13 -10.89 13.71
N LEU A 146 -12.73 -12.05 14.02
CA LEU A 146 -12.42 -13.32 13.37
C LEU A 146 -12.60 -13.28 11.84
N TYR A 147 -13.54 -12.50 11.30
CA TYR A 147 -13.73 -12.42 9.86
C TYR A 147 -12.56 -11.73 9.15
N GLN A 148 -11.96 -10.72 9.79
CA GLN A 148 -10.72 -10.11 9.29
C GLN A 148 -9.59 -11.14 9.28
N GLY A 149 -9.45 -11.91 10.37
CA GLY A 149 -8.46 -12.98 10.46
C GLY A 149 -8.63 -14.03 9.36
N TYR A 150 -9.86 -14.50 9.11
CA TYR A 150 -10.15 -15.41 8.00
C TYR A 150 -9.75 -14.82 6.66
N GLN A 151 -10.07 -13.54 6.43
CA GLN A 151 -9.78 -12.89 5.15
C GLN A 151 -8.27 -12.69 4.93
N MET A 152 -7.50 -12.43 5.99
CA MET A 152 -6.03 -12.31 5.92
C MET A 152 -5.34 -13.61 5.52
N ILE A 153 -5.90 -14.78 5.84
CA ILE A 153 -5.23 -16.08 5.59
C ILE A 153 -5.81 -16.86 4.41
N ARG A 154 -7.05 -16.57 3.97
CA ARG A 154 -7.79 -17.40 3.01
C ARG A 154 -7.22 -17.43 1.60
N SER A 155 -6.57 -16.36 1.16
CA SER A 155 -6.10 -16.22 -0.23
C SER A 155 -4.58 -16.17 -0.37
N LEU A 156 -3.83 -16.47 0.70
CA LEU A 156 -2.38 -16.38 0.67
C LEU A 156 -1.77 -17.45 -0.27
N PRO A 157 -0.59 -17.16 -0.85
CA PRO A 157 0.15 -18.13 -1.65
C PRO A 157 0.59 -19.36 -0.85
N ASP A 158 0.93 -20.43 -1.57
CA ASP A 158 1.39 -21.70 -0.99
C ASP A 158 2.63 -21.58 -0.10
N ASP A 159 3.47 -20.57 -0.34
CA ASP A 159 4.64 -20.26 0.50
C ASP A 159 4.26 -20.07 1.98
N PHE A 160 3.03 -19.61 2.27
CA PHE A 160 2.51 -19.37 3.63
C PHE A 160 1.77 -20.56 4.23
N ARG A 161 1.65 -21.69 3.51
CA ARG A 161 0.82 -22.85 3.90
C ARG A 161 1.09 -23.33 5.33
N THR A 162 2.37 -23.43 5.71
CA THR A 162 2.76 -23.90 7.05
C THR A 162 2.32 -22.94 8.13
N THR A 163 2.50 -21.63 7.91
CA THR A 163 2.09 -20.57 8.84
C THR A 163 0.57 -20.54 8.98
N VAL A 164 -0.18 -20.61 7.88
CA VAL A 164 -1.65 -20.69 7.89
C VAL A 164 -2.13 -21.91 8.68
N GLN A 165 -1.50 -23.07 8.50
CA GLN A 165 -1.80 -24.26 9.28
C GLN A 165 -1.53 -24.10 10.78
N ALA A 166 -0.46 -23.39 11.16
CA ALA A 166 -0.19 -23.08 12.56
C ALA A 166 -1.26 -22.15 13.14
N ILE A 167 -1.64 -21.12 12.40
CA ILE A 167 -2.69 -20.16 12.78
C ILE A 167 -4.04 -20.85 13.00
N TYR A 168 -4.43 -21.83 12.17
CA TYR A 168 -5.67 -22.59 12.37
C TYR A 168 -5.74 -23.38 13.68
N ARG A 169 -4.61 -23.62 14.34
CA ARG A 169 -4.54 -24.35 15.62
C ARG A 169 -4.54 -23.43 16.83
N TRP A 170 -4.56 -22.12 16.61
CA TRP A 170 -4.64 -21.15 17.70
C TRP A 170 -5.98 -21.22 18.43
N SER A 171 -5.97 -20.76 19.67
CA SER A 171 -7.21 -20.54 20.41
C SER A 171 -7.98 -19.34 19.84
N ASP A 172 -9.29 -19.28 20.07
CA ASP A 172 -10.11 -18.12 19.66
C ASP A 172 -9.61 -16.81 20.26
N LYS A 173 -8.99 -16.86 21.45
CA LYS A 173 -8.38 -15.69 22.11
C LYS A 173 -7.16 -15.17 21.37
N ASP A 174 -6.42 -16.07 20.73
CA ASP A 174 -5.22 -15.76 19.95
C ASP A 174 -5.55 -15.41 18.49
N PHE A 175 -6.72 -15.83 17.99
CA PHE A 175 -7.18 -15.57 16.63
C PHE A 175 -7.69 -14.12 16.48
N VAL A 176 -6.78 -13.17 16.62
CA VAL A 176 -7.05 -11.73 16.51
C VAL A 176 -6.23 -11.12 15.36
N PRO A 177 -6.77 -10.12 14.63
CA PRO A 177 -6.15 -9.57 13.42
C PRO A 177 -4.70 -9.12 13.61
N ASP A 178 -4.39 -8.43 14.71
CA ASP A 178 -3.05 -7.89 14.94
C ASP A 178 -2.00 -8.98 15.18
N LYS A 179 -2.38 -10.08 15.84
CA LYS A 179 -1.49 -11.22 16.05
C LYS A 179 -1.25 -11.99 14.73
N ILE A 180 -2.32 -12.16 13.95
CA ILE A 180 -2.24 -12.78 12.61
C ILE A 180 -1.31 -11.97 11.71
N GLU A 181 -1.49 -10.65 11.65
CA GLU A 181 -0.62 -9.76 10.89
C GLU A 181 0.84 -9.89 11.29
N ALA A 182 1.14 -9.87 12.58
CA ALA A 182 2.52 -10.00 13.08
C ALA A 182 3.18 -11.30 12.60
N GLU A 183 2.48 -12.43 12.66
CA GLU A 183 3.02 -13.73 12.21
C GLU A 183 3.17 -13.83 10.70
N LEU A 184 2.22 -13.27 9.94
CA LEU A 184 2.33 -13.27 8.49
C LEU A 184 3.51 -12.40 8.01
N LEU A 185 3.73 -11.24 8.64
CA LEU A 185 4.88 -10.37 8.32
C LEU A 185 6.21 -11.01 8.74
N LEU A 186 6.25 -11.74 9.86
CA LEU A 186 7.41 -12.52 10.25
C LEU A 186 7.77 -13.56 9.18
N GLU A 187 6.76 -14.28 8.66
CA GLU A 187 6.95 -15.28 7.62
C GLU A 187 7.38 -14.66 6.28
N GLU A 188 6.82 -13.51 5.88
CA GLU A 188 7.23 -12.80 4.66
C GLU A 188 8.73 -12.45 4.72
N ASN A 189 9.21 -11.96 5.86
CA ASN A 189 10.63 -11.67 6.07
C ASN A 189 11.50 -12.94 5.96
N ARG A 190 11.06 -14.04 6.58
CA ARG A 190 11.76 -15.33 6.50
C ARG A 190 11.86 -15.83 5.06
N LEU A 191 10.76 -15.76 4.30
CA LEU A 191 10.71 -16.15 2.88
C LEU A 191 11.62 -15.26 2.02
N GLY A 192 11.70 -13.96 2.33
CA GLY A 192 12.61 -13.03 1.68
C GLY A 192 14.08 -13.43 1.82
N VAL A 193 14.51 -13.86 3.01
CA VAL A 193 15.87 -14.37 3.26
C VAL A 193 16.13 -15.64 2.44
N VAL A 194 15.21 -16.60 2.47
CA VAL A 194 15.35 -17.87 1.71
C VAL A 194 15.48 -17.62 0.20
N LYS A 195 14.70 -16.68 -0.35
CA LYS A 195 14.77 -16.33 -1.77
C LYS A 195 16.13 -15.74 -2.13
N LYS A 196 16.65 -14.83 -1.31
CA LYS A 196 17.98 -14.24 -1.49
C LYS A 196 19.09 -15.30 -1.44
N ASP A 197 19.06 -16.19 -0.46
CA ASP A 197 20.05 -17.25 -0.31
C ASP A 197 20.04 -18.20 -1.54
N LEU A 198 18.84 -18.52 -2.07
CA LEU A 198 18.69 -19.33 -3.28
C LEU A 198 19.25 -18.63 -4.53
N GLU A 199 19.05 -17.32 -4.66
CA GLU A 199 19.62 -16.51 -5.75
C GLU A 199 21.16 -16.47 -5.67
N ASP A 200 21.72 -16.30 -4.47
CA ASP A 200 23.17 -16.30 -4.23
C ASP A 200 23.79 -17.66 -4.55
N VAL A 201 23.16 -18.76 -4.14
CA VAL A 201 23.61 -20.12 -4.49
C VAL A 201 23.51 -20.36 -6.00
N SER A 202 22.42 -19.92 -6.63
CA SER A 202 22.22 -20.08 -8.07
C SER A 202 23.31 -19.34 -8.86
N THR A 203 23.55 -18.07 -8.55
CA THR A 203 24.60 -17.27 -9.21
C THR A 203 26.00 -17.85 -9.02
N PHE A 204 26.29 -18.40 -7.84
CA PHE A 204 27.55 -19.09 -7.58
C PHE A 204 27.68 -20.37 -8.42
N ALA A 205 26.65 -21.21 -8.46
CA ALA A 205 26.63 -22.44 -9.26
C ALA A 205 26.81 -22.18 -10.77
N PHE A 206 26.11 -21.17 -11.31
CA PHE A 206 26.27 -20.76 -12.70
C PHE A 206 27.70 -20.25 -12.99
N SER A 207 28.26 -19.46 -12.08
CA SER A 207 29.62 -18.94 -12.22
C SER A 207 30.66 -20.06 -12.20
N ASP A 208 30.51 -21.06 -11.34
CA ASP A 208 31.42 -22.20 -11.25
C ASP A 208 31.29 -23.15 -12.44
N GLU A 209 30.09 -23.35 -12.97
CA GLU A 209 29.89 -24.13 -14.20
C GLU A 209 30.52 -23.43 -15.42
N VAL A 210 30.42 -22.10 -15.51
CA VAL A 210 31.10 -21.31 -16.55
C VAL A 210 32.62 -21.43 -16.42
N LYS A 211 33.18 -21.30 -15.21
CA LYS A 211 34.62 -21.51 -14.96
C LYS A 211 35.06 -22.93 -15.35
N HIS A 212 34.27 -23.95 -15.02
CA HIS A 212 34.58 -25.34 -15.37
C HIS A 212 34.58 -25.57 -16.88
N LYS A 213 33.62 -25.00 -17.63
CA LYS A 213 33.59 -25.04 -19.11
C LYS A 213 34.77 -24.32 -19.74
N ILE A 214 35.14 -23.14 -19.23
CA ILE A 214 36.33 -22.39 -19.69
C ILE A 214 37.62 -23.22 -19.46
N LYS A 215 37.76 -23.87 -18.30
CA LYS A 215 38.91 -24.72 -17.99
C LYS A 215 38.99 -25.95 -18.90
N LYS A 216 37.86 -26.59 -19.21
CA LYS A 216 37.76 -27.71 -20.15
C LYS A 216 38.06 -27.32 -21.61
N GLN A 217 37.71 -26.11 -22.02
CA GLN A 217 38.10 -25.59 -23.34
C GLN A 217 39.60 -25.30 -23.40
N LYS A 218 40.18 -24.68 -22.37
CA LYS A 218 41.63 -24.43 -22.31
C LYS A 218 42.46 -25.72 -22.28
N SER A 219 41.98 -26.80 -21.65
CA SER A 219 42.71 -28.08 -21.63
C SER A 219 42.66 -28.85 -22.96
N LYS A 220 41.71 -28.53 -23.86
CA LYS A 220 41.67 -29.09 -25.23
C LYS A 220 42.60 -28.39 -26.22
N PHE A 221 43.05 -27.17 -25.89
CA PHE A 221 44.02 -26.39 -26.65
C PHE A 221 45.37 -26.36 -25.93
N GLN A 222 45.99 -27.53 -25.71
CA GLN A 222 47.44 -27.59 -25.47
C GLN A 222 48.11 -28.10 -26.75
N PRO A 223 49.03 -27.33 -27.37
CA PRO A 223 49.79 -27.83 -28.52
C PRO A 223 50.72 -28.95 -28.05
N LYS A 224 50.74 -30.08 -28.76
CA LYS A 224 51.77 -31.11 -28.59
C LYS A 224 53.13 -30.46 -28.82
N SER A 225 54.00 -30.55 -27.82
CA SER A 225 55.40 -30.12 -27.94
C SER A 225 56.07 -30.90 -29.07
N LEU A 226 56.53 -30.17 -30.09
CA LEU A 226 57.48 -30.68 -31.07
C LEU A 226 58.86 -30.60 -30.44
N ASP A 227 59.44 -31.75 -30.13
CA ASP A 227 60.87 -31.88 -29.86
C ASP A 227 61.64 -31.54 -31.13
N VAL A 228 62.30 -30.38 -31.16
CA VAL A 228 63.23 -30.02 -32.23
C VAL A 228 64.65 -30.29 -31.74
N ASN A 229 65.15 -31.48 -32.07
CA ASN A 229 66.57 -31.77 -32.01
C ASN A 229 67.26 -31.24 -33.27
N SER A 230 68.34 -30.51 -33.07
CA SER A 230 69.17 -29.84 -34.08
C SER A 230 70.00 -30.82 -34.92
N ASN A 231 69.92 -30.75 -36.26
CA ASN A 231 71.10 -30.47 -37.11
C ASN A 231 70.77 -30.34 -38.61
N SER A 232 71.36 -29.30 -39.18
CA SER A 232 71.83 -29.05 -40.55
C SER A 232 71.62 -30.13 -41.64
N TYR A 233 71.13 -29.72 -42.81
CA TYR A 233 71.79 -29.98 -44.10
C TYR A 233 71.35 -28.96 -45.17
N VAL A 234 72.33 -28.15 -45.58
CA VAL A 234 72.37 -27.37 -46.82
C VAL A 234 72.65 -28.32 -47.99
N LYS A 235 71.94 -28.15 -49.12
CA LYS A 235 72.40 -28.23 -50.53
C LYS A 235 71.17 -28.26 -51.45
N SER A 236 70.82 -27.17 -52.13
CA SER A 236 71.40 -26.64 -53.38
C SER A 236 70.73 -27.19 -54.65
N SER A 237 69.95 -26.30 -55.27
CA SER A 237 69.93 -25.95 -56.70
C SER A 237 69.55 -26.99 -57.75
N LYS A 238 68.53 -26.63 -58.54
CA LYS A 238 68.50 -26.43 -60.01
C LYS A 238 67.13 -26.84 -60.56
N GLN A 239 66.51 -26.25 -61.59
CA GLN A 239 66.70 -25.08 -62.46
C GLN A 239 65.57 -25.17 -63.51
N VAL A 240 65.39 -24.10 -64.31
CA VAL A 240 64.74 -24.08 -65.65
C VAL A 240 63.22 -23.76 -65.62
N VAL A 241 62.78 -22.50 -65.83
CA VAL A 241 62.64 -21.75 -67.12
C VAL A 241 61.42 -22.28 -67.92
N LYS A 242 60.43 -21.52 -68.42
CA LYS A 242 60.50 -20.38 -69.34
C LYS A 242 59.09 -19.80 -69.63
N ILE A 243 58.99 -18.45 -69.59
CA ILE A 243 58.38 -17.52 -70.59
C ILE A 243 56.85 -17.53 -70.83
N LEU A 244 56.12 -16.45 -70.51
CA LEU A 244 56.06 -15.07 -71.08
C LEU A 244 55.37 -15.00 -72.46
N MET A 245 54.14 -14.47 -72.47
CA MET A 245 53.84 -13.11 -72.95
C MET A 245 52.46 -12.68 -72.46
#